data_AF-O54475-F1
#
_entry.id   AF-O54475-F1
#
_cell.length_a   1.000
_cell.length_b   1.000
_cell.length_c   1.000
_cell.angle_alpha   90.00
_cell.angle_beta   90.00
_cell.angle_gamma   90.00
#
_symmetry.space_group_name_H-M   'P 1'
#
loop_
_entity.id
_entity.type
_entity.pdbx_description
1 polymer ?
#
loop_
_entity_poly.entity_id
_entity_poly.type
_entity_poly.pdbx_seq_one_letter_code
_entity_poly.pdbx_strand_id
1 'polypeptide(L)'
;MIYMTFGEILKKERVSWKLSVKELSTLSGVSQTYISKLENGKRNFPSLETIFNLLIGFKTHIEYKMGSESPFYEINNSYLDEILIMFINSSNSTISDRDPNELITQFNEYYDVTIKKKQNENSKIESDIFSNKIKLVKGTTKKEVIEKPYFDLNWLLTQNEYEVFFDRSFLLDNNFLNKKHFTEKDMYYYNVLNDNDLKTIKDLIVVFLLNKYNYIKNKDDFFNIFTNSEDDKTKRDALYKILYETD
;
A
#
# COMPACT_ATOMS: atom_id res chain seq x y z
N MET A 1 -31.99 23.05 -27.06
CA MET A 1 -31.15 22.89 -25.86
C MET A 1 -29.71 22.86 -26.30
N ILE A 2 -28.81 23.62 -25.66
CA ILE A 2 -27.37 23.49 -25.90
C ILE A 2 -26.93 22.23 -25.16
N TYR A 3 -26.54 21.21 -25.90
CA TYR A 3 -26.02 19.97 -25.31
C TYR A 3 -24.56 20.20 -24.91
N MET A 4 -24.26 20.11 -23.62
CA MET A 4 -22.88 20.22 -23.11
C MET A 4 -22.03 19.06 -23.64
N THR A 5 -20.78 19.36 -23.99
CA THR A 5 -19.76 18.35 -24.28
C THR A 5 -19.34 17.62 -23.00
N PHE A 6 -18.73 16.44 -23.14
CA PHE A 6 -18.17 15.69 -22.02
C PHE A 6 -17.23 16.55 -21.15
N GLY A 7 -16.36 17.34 -21.80
CA GLY A 7 -15.40 18.20 -21.12
C GLY A 7 -16.04 19.31 -20.29
N GLU A 8 -17.14 19.90 -20.79
CA GLU A 8 -17.89 20.93 -20.06
C GLU A 8 -18.59 20.35 -18.84
N ILE A 9 -19.18 19.15 -18.97
CA ILE A 9 -19.81 18.43 -17.84
C ILE A 9 -18.75 18.10 -16.79
N LEU A 10 -17.61 17.52 -17.21
CA LEU A 10 -16.51 17.17 -16.31
C LEU A 10 -16.03 18.40 -15.52
N LYS A 11 -15.83 19.52 -16.21
CA LYS A 11 -15.41 20.79 -15.60
C LYS A 11 -16.45 21.31 -14.61
N LYS A 12 -17.74 21.27 -14.99
CA LYS A 12 -18.84 21.73 -14.16
C LYS A 12 -18.90 20.94 -12.86
N GLU A 13 -18.92 19.61 -12.93
CA GLU A 13 -19.00 18.74 -11.74
C GLU A 13 -17.72 18.83 -10.89
N ARG A 14 -16.54 18.93 -11.51
CA ARG A 14 -15.30 19.16 -10.76
C ARG A 14 -15.35 20.47 -9.96
N VAL A 15 -15.83 21.55 -10.58
CA VAL A 15 -15.91 22.87 -9.93
C VAL A 15 -17.01 22.92 -8.87
N SER A 16 -18.16 22.27 -9.07
CA SER A 16 -19.24 22.20 -8.07
C SER A 16 -18.75 21.53 -6.77
N TRP A 17 -17.92 20.49 -6.89
CA TRP A 17 -17.24 19.83 -5.77
C TRP A 17 -15.97 20.52 -5.28
N LYS A 18 -15.64 21.71 -5.79
CA LYS A 18 -14.45 22.47 -5.42
C LYS A 18 -13.13 21.69 -5.60
N LEU A 19 -13.10 20.75 -6.53
CA LEU A 19 -11.89 19.98 -6.87
C LEU A 19 -11.02 20.78 -7.84
N SER A 20 -9.72 20.83 -7.60
CA SER A 20 -8.75 21.25 -8.62
C SER A 20 -8.52 20.13 -9.65
N VAL A 21 -8.02 20.48 -10.83
CA VAL A 21 -7.63 19.49 -11.86
C VAL A 21 -6.56 18.53 -11.31
N LYS A 22 -5.66 19.02 -10.45
CA LYS A 22 -4.62 18.22 -9.80
C LYS A 22 -5.24 17.21 -8.82
N GLU A 23 -6.18 17.64 -8.00
CA GLU A 23 -6.84 16.73 -7.04
C GLU A 23 -7.65 15.64 -7.75
N LEU A 24 -8.44 16.00 -8.76
CA LEU A 24 -9.15 15.00 -9.54
C LEU A 24 -8.19 14.05 -10.25
N SER A 25 -7.04 14.54 -10.73
CA SER A 25 -6.00 13.70 -11.33
C SER A 25 -5.46 12.67 -10.33
N THR A 26 -5.15 13.09 -9.11
CA THR A 26 -4.70 12.20 -8.04
C THR A 26 -5.74 11.15 -7.69
N LEU A 27 -7.00 11.55 -7.55
CA LEU A 27 -8.09 10.66 -7.12
C LEU A 27 -8.49 9.65 -8.20
N SER A 28 -8.50 10.07 -9.47
CA SER A 28 -8.90 9.24 -10.61
C SER A 28 -7.75 8.43 -11.21
N GLY A 29 -6.49 8.81 -10.98
CA GLY A 29 -5.33 8.26 -11.68
C GLY A 29 -5.20 8.74 -13.14
N VAL A 30 -6.11 9.59 -13.63
CA VAL A 30 -6.03 10.18 -14.98
C VAL A 30 -5.11 11.40 -14.93
N SER A 31 -4.15 11.50 -15.86
CA SER A 31 -3.15 12.58 -15.81
C SER A 31 -3.78 13.99 -15.87
N GLN A 32 -3.24 14.92 -15.07
CA GLN A 32 -3.69 16.32 -15.00
C GLN A 32 -3.75 16.98 -16.39
N THR A 33 -2.74 16.74 -17.23
CA THR A 33 -2.68 17.25 -18.60
C THR A 33 -3.83 16.71 -19.45
N TYR A 34 -4.19 15.43 -19.28
CA TYR A 34 -5.30 14.83 -20.04
C TYR A 34 -6.65 15.39 -19.61
N ILE A 35 -6.91 15.50 -18.30
CA ILE A 35 -8.12 16.13 -17.76
C ILE A 35 -8.25 17.57 -18.27
N SER A 36 -7.18 18.36 -18.19
CA SER A 36 -7.17 19.73 -18.70
C SER A 36 -7.48 19.81 -20.20
N LYS A 37 -6.96 18.89 -21.01
CA LYS A 37 -7.27 18.88 -22.45
C LYS A 37 -8.72 18.48 -22.73
N LEU A 38 -9.29 17.55 -21.97
CA LEU A 38 -10.72 17.20 -22.07
C LEU A 38 -11.61 18.39 -21.75
N GLU A 39 -11.40 19.04 -20.61
CA GLU A 39 -12.22 20.19 -20.16
C GLU A 39 -12.17 21.41 -21.08
N ASN A 40 -11.12 21.52 -21.89
CA ASN A 40 -10.94 22.61 -22.86
C ASN A 40 -11.27 22.20 -24.30
N GLY A 41 -11.92 21.05 -24.51
CA GLY A 41 -12.30 20.57 -25.85
C GLY A 41 -11.12 20.24 -26.77
N LYS A 42 -9.91 20.09 -26.21
CA LYS A 42 -8.67 19.75 -26.94
C LYS A 42 -8.44 18.25 -27.06
N ARG A 43 -9.41 17.44 -26.63
CA ARG A 43 -9.44 15.99 -26.75
C ARG A 43 -10.85 15.55 -27.09
N ASN A 44 -10.93 14.45 -27.84
CA ASN A 44 -12.18 13.79 -28.17
C ASN A 44 -12.75 13.06 -26.95
N PHE A 45 -13.94 12.50 -27.11
CA PHE A 45 -14.59 11.68 -26.10
C PHE A 45 -13.65 10.58 -25.58
N PRO A 46 -13.52 10.41 -24.24
CA PRO A 46 -12.56 9.48 -23.65
C PRO A 46 -13.02 8.01 -23.72
N SER A 47 -12.09 7.08 -23.44
CA SER A 47 -12.43 5.65 -23.30
C SER A 47 -13.31 5.40 -22.09
N LEU A 48 -14.07 4.31 -22.11
CA LEU A 48 -14.93 3.91 -20.99
C LEU A 48 -14.14 3.72 -19.69
N GLU A 49 -12.96 3.10 -19.76
CA GLU A 49 -12.03 2.98 -18.63
C GLU A 49 -11.67 4.35 -18.03
N THR A 50 -11.40 5.35 -18.87
CA THR A 50 -11.09 6.70 -18.41
C THR A 50 -12.30 7.38 -17.76
N ILE A 51 -13.50 7.18 -18.31
CA ILE A 51 -14.76 7.69 -17.73
C ILE A 51 -14.96 7.08 -16.33
N PHE A 52 -14.80 5.76 -16.21
CA PHE A 52 -14.92 5.06 -14.94
C PHE A 52 -13.88 5.53 -13.94
N ASN A 53 -12.61 5.66 -14.33
CA ASN A 53 -11.57 6.20 -13.46
C ASN A 53 -11.89 7.62 -12.95
N LEU A 54 -12.44 8.49 -13.79
CA LEU A 54 -12.90 9.82 -13.36
C LEU A 54 -14.05 9.74 -12.36
N LEU A 55 -15.03 8.85 -12.58
CA LEU A 55 -16.13 8.59 -11.65
C LEU A 55 -15.65 8.05 -10.31
N ILE A 56 -14.65 7.15 -10.29
CA ILE A 56 -13.99 6.71 -9.05
C ILE A 56 -13.42 7.91 -8.30
N GLY A 57 -12.76 8.83 -9.02
CA GLY A 57 -12.23 10.05 -8.42
C GLY A 57 -13.30 10.92 -7.77
N PHE A 58 -14.46 11.08 -8.41
CA PHE A 58 -15.61 11.76 -7.82
C PHE A 58 -16.17 11.00 -6.62
N LYS A 59 -16.39 9.69 -6.74
CA LYS A 59 -16.91 8.83 -5.68
C LYS A 59 -16.08 8.95 -4.40
N THR A 60 -14.76 8.78 -4.52
CA THR A 60 -13.83 8.92 -3.39
C THR A 60 -13.92 10.30 -2.74
N HIS A 61 -14.04 11.37 -3.52
CA HIS A 61 -14.16 12.71 -2.96
C HIS A 61 -15.51 12.93 -2.25
N ILE A 62 -16.60 12.49 -2.86
CA ILE A 62 -17.96 12.64 -2.34
C ILE A 62 -18.09 11.89 -1.01
N GLU A 63 -17.65 10.63 -0.97
CA GLU A 63 -17.68 9.83 0.25
C GLU A 63 -16.81 10.43 1.35
N TYR A 64 -15.65 10.98 0.99
CA TYR A 64 -14.80 11.70 1.96
C TYR A 64 -15.50 12.95 2.54
N LYS A 65 -16.34 13.64 1.75
CA LYS A 65 -17.04 14.86 2.20
C LYS A 65 -18.37 14.61 2.91
N MET A 66 -19.11 13.60 2.47
CA MET A 66 -20.49 13.34 2.88
C MET A 66 -20.65 12.08 3.74
N GLY A 67 -19.62 11.23 3.81
CA GLY A 67 -19.67 9.90 4.42
C GLY A 67 -20.07 8.81 3.42
N SER A 68 -19.81 7.55 3.80
CA SER A 68 -20.07 6.35 2.99
C SER A 68 -21.08 5.39 3.61
N GLU A 69 -21.68 5.75 4.75
CA GLU A 69 -22.68 4.95 5.45
C GLU A 69 -24.11 5.35 5.05
N SER A 70 -25.10 4.50 5.35
CA SER A 70 -26.51 4.83 5.11
C SER A 70 -26.93 6.04 5.96
N PRO A 71 -27.71 7.00 5.40
CA PRO A 71 -28.33 7.01 4.07
C PRO A 71 -27.45 7.62 2.96
N PHE A 72 -26.28 8.18 3.30
CA PHE A 72 -25.41 8.88 2.35
C PHE A 72 -24.88 7.96 1.25
N TYR A 73 -24.70 6.67 1.54
CA TYR A 73 -24.32 5.67 0.53
C TYR A 73 -25.25 5.68 -0.70
N GLU A 74 -26.56 5.61 -0.48
CA GLU A 74 -27.57 5.54 -1.55
C GLU A 74 -27.66 6.86 -2.32
N ILE A 75 -27.57 7.98 -1.60
CA ILE A 75 -27.58 9.33 -2.18
C ILE A 75 -26.35 9.54 -3.07
N ASN A 76 -25.17 9.19 -2.58
CA ASN A 76 -23.92 9.36 -3.31
C ASN A 76 -23.89 8.51 -4.59
N ASN A 77 -24.34 7.25 -4.53
CA ASN A 77 -24.40 6.39 -5.70
C ASN A 77 -25.41 6.89 -6.73
N SER A 78 -26.60 7.33 -6.29
CA SER A 78 -27.60 7.91 -7.20
C SER A 78 -27.05 9.13 -7.94
N TYR A 79 -26.32 10.00 -7.24
CA TYR A 79 -25.69 11.17 -7.85
C TYR A 79 -24.53 10.80 -8.79
N LEU A 80 -23.77 9.75 -8.50
CA LEU A 80 -22.75 9.24 -9.42
C LEU A 80 -23.35 8.68 -10.71
N ASP A 81 -24.48 7.97 -10.60
CA ASP A 81 -25.23 7.47 -11.75
C ASP A 81 -25.70 8.64 -12.63
N GLU A 82 -26.17 9.73 -12.01
CA GLU A 82 -26.52 10.96 -12.74
C GLU A 82 -25.31 11.54 -13.50
N ILE A 83 -24.13 11.62 -12.88
CA ILE A 83 -22.91 12.08 -13.56
C ILE A 83 -22.57 11.18 -14.75
N LEU A 84 -22.64 9.85 -14.58
CA LEU A 84 -22.37 8.90 -15.66
C LEU A 84 -23.38 9.07 -16.81
N ILE A 85 -24.67 9.20 -16.50
CA ILE A 85 -25.73 9.46 -17.49
C ILE A 85 -25.47 10.76 -18.24
N MET A 86 -25.05 11.82 -17.55
CA MET A 86 -24.69 13.09 -18.18
C MET A 86 -23.49 12.92 -19.13
N PHE A 87 -22.48 12.15 -18.76
CA PHE A 87 -21.35 11.84 -19.64
C PHE A 87 -21.78 11.07 -20.90
N ILE A 88 -22.62 10.04 -20.74
CA ILE A 88 -23.15 9.23 -21.85
C ILE A 88 -23.96 10.07 -22.84
N ASN A 89 -24.77 11.00 -22.32
CA ASN A 89 -25.66 11.85 -23.12
C ASN A 89 -25.02 13.16 -23.59
N SER A 90 -23.71 13.33 -23.39
CA SER A 90 -23.01 14.53 -23.83
C SER A 90 -23.00 14.66 -25.36
N SER A 91 -22.92 15.90 -25.86
CA SER A 91 -23.08 16.19 -27.30
C SER A 91 -22.04 15.54 -28.21
N ASN A 92 -20.87 15.21 -27.67
CA ASN A 92 -19.79 14.56 -28.39
C ASN A 92 -19.58 13.10 -27.96
N SER A 93 -20.57 12.49 -27.30
CA SER A 93 -20.52 11.10 -26.89
C SER A 93 -20.46 10.14 -28.09
N THR A 94 -19.60 9.14 -27.99
CA THR A 94 -19.51 8.04 -28.96
C THR A 94 -20.23 6.78 -28.48
N ILE A 95 -20.96 6.88 -27.36
CA ILE A 95 -21.64 5.75 -26.71
C ILE A 95 -23.08 6.11 -26.27
N SER A 96 -23.66 7.17 -26.83
CA SER A 96 -25.00 7.67 -26.48
C SER A 96 -26.14 6.70 -26.81
N ASP A 97 -25.86 5.70 -27.65
CA ASP A 97 -26.77 4.62 -28.06
C ASP A 97 -26.77 3.43 -27.10
N ARG A 98 -25.83 3.37 -26.14
CA ARG A 98 -25.78 2.30 -25.14
C ARG A 98 -26.80 2.51 -24.03
N ASP A 99 -27.31 1.42 -23.46
CA ASP A 99 -28.21 1.46 -22.32
C ASP A 99 -27.48 2.02 -21.07
N PRO A 100 -27.95 3.14 -20.48
CA PRO A 100 -27.35 3.68 -19.28
C PRO A 100 -27.31 2.70 -18.10
N ASN A 101 -28.31 1.82 -17.96
CA ASN A 101 -28.34 0.85 -16.87
C ASN A 101 -27.22 -0.19 -17.02
N GLU A 102 -26.96 -0.65 -18.24
CA GLU A 102 -25.86 -1.57 -18.55
C GLU A 102 -24.50 -0.94 -18.23
N LEU A 103 -24.36 0.37 -18.49
CA LEU A 103 -23.13 1.12 -18.19
C LEU A 103 -22.94 1.38 -16.69
N ILE A 104 -24.02 1.61 -15.95
CA ILE A 104 -23.99 1.69 -14.47
C ILE A 104 -23.56 0.35 -13.88
N THR A 105 -24.11 -0.77 -14.35
CA THR A 105 -23.68 -2.11 -13.92
C THR A 105 -22.20 -2.33 -14.22
N GLN A 106 -21.72 -2.01 -15.43
CA GLN A 106 -20.30 -2.11 -15.78
C GLN A 106 -19.41 -1.24 -14.89
N PHE A 107 -19.87 -0.03 -14.54
CA PHE A 107 -19.12 0.84 -13.62
C PHE A 107 -19.01 0.21 -12.23
N ASN A 108 -20.11 -0.33 -11.69
CA ASN A 108 -20.10 -0.98 -10.38
C ASN A 108 -19.18 -2.21 -10.35
N GLU A 109 -19.22 -3.06 -11.38
CA GLU A 109 -18.30 -4.19 -11.51
C GLU A 109 -16.84 -3.73 -11.61
N TYR A 110 -16.57 -2.70 -12.43
CA TYR A 110 -15.24 -2.12 -12.58
C TYR A 110 -14.73 -1.52 -11.27
N TYR A 111 -15.60 -0.83 -10.52
CA TYR A 111 -15.30 -0.26 -9.21
C TYR A 111 -14.93 -1.36 -8.21
N ASP A 112 -15.75 -2.41 -8.11
CA ASP A 112 -15.50 -3.54 -7.21
C ASP A 112 -14.16 -4.22 -7.48
N VAL A 113 -13.84 -4.47 -8.75
CA VAL A 113 -12.55 -5.06 -9.14
C VAL A 113 -11.39 -4.12 -8.80
N THR A 114 -11.54 -2.82 -9.06
CA THR A 114 -10.51 -1.81 -8.81
C THR A 114 -10.25 -1.61 -7.31
N ILE A 115 -11.30 -1.59 -6.49
CA ILE A 115 -11.21 -1.49 -5.02
C ILE A 115 -10.62 -2.77 -4.43
N LYS A 116 -11.09 -3.96 -4.85
CA LYS A 116 -10.50 -5.23 -4.43
C LYS A 116 -9.01 -5.29 -4.76
N LYS A 117 -8.61 -4.83 -5.95
CA LYS A 117 -7.20 -4.75 -6.34
C LYS A 117 -6.41 -3.81 -5.44
N LYS A 118 -6.91 -2.60 -5.15
CA LYS A 118 -6.25 -1.64 -4.23
C LYS A 118 -6.17 -2.16 -2.79
N GLN A 119 -7.21 -2.81 -2.29
CA GLN A 119 -7.24 -3.45 -0.97
C GLN A 119 -6.23 -4.61 -0.90
N ASN A 120 -6.13 -5.42 -1.95
CA ASN A 120 -5.16 -6.52 -2.05
C ASN A 120 -3.71 -6.03 -2.19
N GLU A 121 -3.48 -4.93 -2.91
CA GLU A 121 -2.15 -4.31 -3.03
C GLU A 121 -1.70 -3.67 -1.71
N ASN A 122 -2.60 -2.97 -1.01
CA ASN A 122 -2.31 -2.40 0.31
C ASN A 122 -2.03 -3.49 1.36
N SER A 123 -2.86 -4.54 1.42
CA SER A 123 -2.65 -5.65 2.36
C SER A 123 -1.36 -6.43 2.07
N LYS A 124 -0.97 -6.55 0.79
CA LYS A 124 0.32 -7.12 0.42
C LYS A 124 1.50 -6.25 0.86
N ILE A 125 1.43 -4.93 0.63
CA ILE A 125 2.47 -4.01 1.09
C ILE A 125 2.59 -4.02 2.62
N GLU A 126 1.47 -4.06 3.34
CA GLU A 126 1.45 -4.19 4.79
C GLU A 126 2.09 -5.49 5.27
N SER A 127 1.77 -6.61 4.60
CA SER A 127 2.40 -7.91 4.86
C SER A 127 3.92 -7.90 4.61
N ASP A 128 4.34 -7.26 3.51
CA ASP A 128 5.76 -7.11 3.17
C ASP A 128 6.48 -6.22 4.19
N ILE A 129 5.85 -5.14 4.66
CA ILE A 129 6.39 -4.29 5.74
C ILE A 129 6.51 -5.08 7.04
N PHE A 130 5.45 -5.78 7.45
CA PHE A 130 5.44 -6.58 8.67
C PHE A 130 6.55 -7.64 8.68
N SER A 131 6.82 -8.21 7.51
CA SER A 131 7.86 -9.23 7.31
C SER A 131 9.25 -8.65 6.99
N ASN A 132 9.44 -7.33 7.12
CA ASN A 132 10.67 -6.61 6.77
C ASN A 132 11.16 -6.85 5.33
N LYS A 133 10.28 -7.23 4.40
CA LYS A 133 10.56 -7.39 2.95
C LYS A 133 10.62 -6.05 2.22
N ILE A 134 11.25 -5.07 2.86
CA ILE A 134 11.35 -3.70 2.38
C ILE A 134 12.73 -3.12 2.63
N LYS A 135 13.29 -2.43 1.64
CA LYS A 135 14.45 -1.58 1.79
C LYS A 135 14.01 -0.16 2.14
N LEU A 136 14.09 0.19 3.42
CA LEU A 136 13.72 1.52 3.92
C LEU A 136 14.93 2.47 3.91
N VAL A 137 14.80 3.62 3.28
CA VAL A 137 15.85 4.64 3.28
C VAL A 137 15.93 5.30 4.67
N LYS A 138 17.12 5.23 5.28
CA LYS A 138 17.40 5.73 6.63
C LYS A 138 16.86 7.16 6.83
N GLY A 139 16.08 7.34 7.90
CA GLY A 139 15.50 8.65 8.27
C GLY A 139 14.30 9.09 7.42
N THR A 140 13.74 8.20 6.59
CA THR A 140 12.59 8.52 5.71
C THR A 140 11.56 7.40 5.69
N THR A 141 10.43 7.64 5.03
CA THR A 141 9.41 6.63 4.72
C THR A 141 9.55 6.04 3.32
N LYS A 142 10.57 6.45 2.54
CA LYS A 142 10.81 5.94 1.19
C LYS A 142 11.29 4.50 1.26
N LYS A 143 10.56 3.59 0.61
CA LYS A 143 10.79 2.15 0.64
C LYS A 143 10.69 1.51 -0.73
N GLU A 144 11.45 0.44 -0.91
CA GLU A 144 11.40 -0.46 -2.06
C GLU A 144 11.02 -1.86 -1.57
N VAL A 145 10.07 -2.53 -2.20
CA VAL A 145 9.67 -3.91 -1.85
C VAL A 145 10.68 -4.88 -2.43
N ILE A 146 11.10 -5.86 -1.64
CA ILE A 146 12.05 -6.89 -2.06
C ILE A 146 11.55 -8.29 -1.67
N GLU A 147 12.18 -9.35 -2.16
CA GLU A 147 11.65 -10.71 -1.99
C GLU A 147 11.89 -11.31 -0.60
N LYS A 148 12.99 -10.91 0.06
CA LYS A 148 13.46 -11.45 1.35
C LYS A 148 13.56 -10.34 2.39
N PRO A 149 13.53 -10.67 3.70
CA PRO A 149 13.71 -9.66 4.74
C PRO A 149 15.01 -8.86 4.56
N TYR A 150 14.92 -7.53 4.50
CA TYR A 150 16.06 -6.64 4.25
C TYR A 150 16.72 -6.22 5.56
N PHE A 151 17.99 -6.60 5.76
CA PHE A 151 18.73 -6.27 6.99
C PHE A 151 17.98 -6.61 8.28
N ASP A 152 17.09 -7.62 8.23
CA ASP A 152 16.39 -8.14 9.40
C ASP A 152 17.36 -9.05 10.17
N LEU A 153 17.84 -8.57 11.31
CA LEU A 153 18.80 -9.29 12.14
C LEU A 153 18.25 -10.63 12.66
N ASN A 154 16.96 -10.70 13.02
CA ASN A 154 16.40 -11.95 13.50
C ASN A 154 16.32 -12.97 12.37
N TRP A 155 15.90 -12.55 11.17
CA TRP A 155 15.92 -13.42 9.99
C TRP A 155 17.35 -13.88 9.67
N LEU A 156 18.32 -12.96 9.60
CA LEU A 156 19.72 -13.28 9.33
C LEU A 156 20.29 -14.34 10.29
N LEU A 157 19.95 -14.27 11.57
CA LEU A 157 20.44 -15.19 12.61
C LEU A 157 19.65 -16.51 12.73
N THR A 158 18.57 -16.70 11.97
CA THR A 158 17.69 -17.88 12.09
C THR A 158 17.43 -18.60 10.78
N GLN A 159 17.66 -17.95 9.64
CA GLN A 159 17.51 -18.55 8.32
C GLN A 159 18.53 -19.66 8.07
N ASN A 160 18.21 -20.58 7.16
CA ASN A 160 19.04 -21.73 6.79
C ASN A 160 19.35 -21.79 5.28
N GLU A 161 19.16 -20.67 4.58
CA GLU A 161 19.38 -20.53 3.13
C GLU A 161 20.81 -20.09 2.79
N TYR A 162 21.46 -19.33 3.67
CA TYR A 162 22.75 -18.69 3.42
C TYR A 162 23.69 -18.79 4.62
N GLU A 163 25.00 -18.80 4.36
CA GLU A 163 26.02 -18.67 5.40
C GLU A 163 26.06 -17.22 5.92
N VAL A 164 26.23 -17.06 7.23
CA VAL A 164 26.35 -15.76 7.88
C VAL A 164 27.80 -15.49 8.22
N PHE A 165 28.38 -14.49 7.57
CA PHE A 165 29.76 -14.08 7.79
C PHE A 165 29.85 -13.04 8.89
N PHE A 166 30.89 -13.14 9.70
CA PHE A 166 31.34 -12.06 10.58
C PHE A 166 32.56 -11.34 9.97
N ASP A 167 33.16 -10.41 10.72
CA ASP A 167 34.35 -9.69 10.28
C ASP A 167 35.57 -10.61 10.10
N ARG A 168 36.41 -10.28 9.11
CA ARG A 168 37.60 -11.08 8.75
C ARG A 168 38.75 -10.98 9.75
N SER A 169 38.64 -10.14 10.79
CA SER A 169 39.61 -10.05 11.88
C SER A 169 39.55 -11.24 12.85
N PHE A 170 38.61 -12.17 12.68
CA PHE A 170 38.43 -13.34 13.53
C PHE A 170 38.58 -14.64 12.75
N LEU A 171 39.27 -15.60 13.37
CA LEU A 171 39.36 -16.98 12.90
C LEU A 171 38.36 -17.82 13.69
N LEU A 172 37.21 -18.18 13.08
CA LEU A 172 36.08 -18.79 13.80
C LEU A 172 36.13 -20.32 13.85
N ASP A 173 37.29 -20.90 13.55
CA ASP A 173 37.57 -22.32 13.71
C ASP A 173 38.66 -22.53 14.77
N ASN A 174 38.25 -23.01 15.94
CA ASN A 174 39.17 -23.29 17.05
C ASN A 174 40.22 -24.37 16.73
N ASN A 175 39.97 -25.21 15.72
CA ASN A 175 40.87 -26.29 15.32
C ASN A 175 41.78 -25.91 14.15
N PHE A 176 41.72 -24.66 13.67
CA PHE A 176 42.40 -24.24 12.46
C PHE A 176 43.91 -24.54 12.47
N LEU A 177 44.58 -24.27 13.60
CA LEU A 177 46.03 -24.52 13.75
C LEU A 177 46.41 -26.00 13.74
N ASN A 178 45.47 -26.90 14.03
CA ASN A 178 45.70 -28.34 14.09
C ASN A 178 45.40 -29.05 12.75
N LYS A 179 45.00 -28.30 11.72
CA LYS A 179 44.66 -28.86 10.41
C LYS A 179 45.92 -29.28 9.63
N LYS A 180 45.92 -30.51 9.13
CA LYS A 180 46.99 -31.04 8.27
C LYS A 180 46.85 -30.56 6.81
N HIS A 181 45.63 -30.30 6.38
CA HIS A 181 45.30 -29.80 5.05
C HIS A 181 44.18 -28.76 5.17
N PHE A 182 44.27 -27.70 4.38
CA PHE A 182 43.26 -26.65 4.33
C PHE A 182 42.31 -26.86 3.15
N THR A 183 41.02 -26.73 3.43
CA THR A 183 39.95 -26.75 2.42
C THR A 183 39.65 -25.34 1.91
N GLU A 184 38.88 -25.23 0.83
CA GLU A 184 38.38 -23.95 0.34
C GLU A 184 37.59 -23.18 1.42
N LYS A 185 36.79 -23.90 2.24
CA LYS A 185 36.07 -23.31 3.36
C LYS A 185 37.01 -22.68 4.37
N ASP A 186 38.11 -23.35 4.67
CA ASP A 186 39.12 -22.85 5.60
C ASP A 186 39.85 -21.62 5.05
N MET A 187 40.10 -21.57 3.75
CA MET A 187 40.86 -20.49 3.12
C MET A 187 40.02 -19.22 2.93
N TYR A 188 38.77 -19.36 2.50
CA TYR A 188 37.97 -18.20 2.05
C TYR A 188 36.80 -17.85 2.98
N TYR A 189 36.31 -18.83 3.76
CA TYR A 189 35.08 -18.74 4.55
C TYR A 189 35.32 -19.05 6.04
N TYR A 190 36.53 -18.80 6.55
CA TYR A 190 36.92 -19.01 7.95
C TYR A 190 36.17 -18.11 8.95
N ASN A 191 35.48 -17.09 8.46
CA ASN A 191 34.72 -16.12 9.22
C ASN A 191 33.20 -16.38 9.15
N VAL A 192 32.79 -17.60 8.79
CA VAL A 192 31.39 -18.05 8.88
C VAL A 192 31.07 -18.41 10.34
N LEU A 193 29.98 -17.85 10.85
CA LEU A 193 29.44 -18.19 12.18
C LEU A 193 28.74 -19.55 12.11
N ASN A 194 28.97 -20.41 13.11
CA ASN A 194 28.24 -21.66 13.22
C ASN A 194 26.88 -21.47 13.90
N ASP A 195 26.02 -22.50 13.87
CA ASP A 195 24.67 -22.46 14.45
C ASP A 195 24.66 -22.08 15.94
N ASN A 196 25.66 -22.54 16.70
CA ASN A 196 25.78 -22.21 18.11
C ASN A 196 26.16 -20.74 18.32
N ASP A 197 27.03 -20.18 17.47
CA ASP A 197 27.38 -18.76 17.51
C ASP A 197 26.16 -17.90 17.16
N LEU A 198 25.44 -18.26 16.09
CA LEU A 198 24.23 -17.56 15.65
C LEU A 198 23.15 -17.55 16.73
N LYS A 199 22.91 -18.72 17.35
CA LYS A 199 22.00 -18.84 18.49
C LYS A 199 22.45 -17.97 19.66
N THR A 200 23.73 -18.04 20.03
CA THR A 200 24.27 -17.25 21.15
C THR A 200 24.12 -15.75 20.92
N ILE A 201 24.46 -15.27 19.72
CA ILE A 201 24.32 -13.86 19.34
C ILE A 201 22.86 -13.43 19.38
N LYS A 202 21.95 -14.25 18.85
CA LYS A 202 20.51 -14.00 18.90
C LYS A 202 20.03 -13.87 20.34
N ASP A 203 20.38 -14.81 21.20
CA ASP A 203 19.95 -14.81 22.61
C ASP A 203 20.49 -13.57 23.34
N LEU A 204 21.74 -13.18 23.10
CA LEU A 204 22.31 -11.94 23.65
C LEU A 204 21.55 -10.69 23.20
N ILE A 205 21.20 -10.59 21.91
CA ILE A 205 20.41 -9.48 21.37
C ILE A 205 19.01 -9.46 22.01
N VAL A 206 18.34 -10.61 22.08
CA VAL A 206 16.99 -10.72 22.68
C VAL A 206 17.02 -10.31 24.15
N VAL A 207 17.97 -10.81 24.93
CA VAL A 207 18.15 -10.42 26.34
C VAL A 207 18.38 -8.91 26.45
N PHE A 208 19.25 -8.34 25.63
CA PHE A 208 19.49 -6.90 25.62
C PHE A 208 18.20 -6.11 25.31
N LEU A 209 17.43 -6.53 24.31
CA LEU A 209 16.19 -5.85 23.92
C LEU A 209 15.11 -5.96 24.99
N LEU A 210 14.92 -7.13 25.58
CA LEU A 210 13.94 -7.36 26.66
C LEU A 210 14.25 -6.53 27.91
N ASN A 211 15.52 -6.32 28.23
CA ASN A 211 15.92 -5.49 29.36
C ASN A 211 15.75 -3.98 29.10
N LYS A 212 15.65 -3.56 27.84
CA LYS A 212 15.65 -2.14 27.45
C LYS A 212 14.29 -1.64 26.92
N TYR A 213 13.48 -2.54 26.36
CA TYR A 213 12.27 -2.20 25.62
C TYR A 213 11.10 -3.10 26.01
N ASN A 214 9.88 -2.62 25.76
CA ASN A 214 8.68 -3.40 26.00
C ASN A 214 8.56 -4.56 25.00
N TYR A 215 8.19 -5.73 25.51
CA TYR A 215 7.96 -6.90 24.68
C TYR A 215 6.53 -6.94 24.16
N ILE A 216 6.37 -7.19 22.86
CA ILE A 216 5.06 -7.31 22.23
C ILE A 216 4.75 -8.81 22.07
N LYS A 217 3.84 -9.34 22.89
CA LYS A 217 3.47 -10.76 22.89
C LYS A 217 2.74 -11.18 21.61
N ASN A 218 1.82 -10.33 21.12
CA ASN A 218 1.03 -10.58 19.91
C ASN A 218 1.30 -9.49 18.86
N LYS A 219 2.39 -9.69 18.11
CA LYS A 219 2.91 -8.72 17.14
C LYS A 219 1.99 -8.50 15.93
N ASP A 220 1.28 -9.53 15.49
CA ASP A 220 0.38 -9.47 14.34
C ASP A 220 -0.83 -8.58 14.66
N ASP A 221 -1.49 -8.84 15.80
CA ASP A 221 -2.61 -8.02 16.27
C ASP A 221 -2.18 -6.57 16.51
N PHE A 222 -1.02 -6.37 17.15
CA PHE A 222 -0.49 -5.04 17.39
C PHE A 222 -0.26 -4.28 16.08
N PHE A 223 0.38 -4.90 15.09
CA PHE A 223 0.63 -4.28 13.80
C PHE A 223 -0.68 -3.91 13.10
N ASN A 224 -1.63 -4.85 13.03
CA ASN A 224 -2.93 -4.64 12.39
C ASN A 224 -3.73 -3.50 13.04
N ILE A 225 -3.73 -3.39 14.37
CA ILE A 225 -4.41 -2.28 15.06
C ILE A 225 -3.79 -0.94 14.65
N PHE A 226 -2.47 -0.86 14.59
CA PHE A 226 -1.77 0.40 14.27
C PHE A 226 -1.88 0.81 12.80
N THR A 227 -1.96 -0.15 11.87
CA THR A 227 -2.09 0.14 10.44
C THR A 227 -3.53 0.37 9.99
N ASN A 228 -4.51 -0.33 10.61
CA ASN A 228 -5.89 -0.35 10.11
C ASN A 228 -6.86 0.51 10.93
N SER A 229 -6.51 0.90 12.16
CA SER A 229 -7.35 1.79 12.95
C SER A 229 -7.10 3.26 12.58
N GLU A 230 -8.15 4.01 12.28
CA GLU A 230 -8.09 5.47 12.16
C GLU A 230 -8.27 6.18 13.52
N ASP A 231 -8.70 5.45 14.56
CA ASP A 231 -8.99 5.99 15.89
C ASP A 231 -7.78 5.92 16.84
N ASP A 232 -7.32 7.10 17.28
CA ASP A 232 -6.21 7.23 18.21
C ASP A 232 -6.48 6.58 19.57
N LYS A 233 -7.74 6.50 20.01
CA LYS A 233 -8.09 5.86 21.28
C LYS A 233 -7.81 4.35 21.19
N THR A 234 -8.24 3.69 20.13
CA THR A 234 -7.99 2.26 19.89
C THR A 234 -6.49 1.95 19.86
N LYS A 235 -5.68 2.81 19.23
CA LYS A 235 -4.21 2.67 19.23
C LYS A 235 -3.60 2.82 20.63
N ARG A 236 -4.09 3.80 21.40
CA ARG A 236 -3.66 4.00 22.80
C ARG A 236 -4.03 2.81 23.66
N ASP A 237 -5.24 2.28 23.54
CA ASP A 237 -5.69 1.12 24.29
C ASP A 237 -4.80 -0.10 24.00
N ALA A 238 -4.44 -0.34 22.73
CA ALA A 238 -3.48 -1.39 22.37
C ALA A 238 -2.09 -1.18 22.99
N LEU A 239 -1.62 0.07 23.06
CA LEU A 239 -0.36 0.42 23.74
C LEU A 239 -0.44 0.17 25.25
N TYR A 240 -1.57 0.53 25.90
CA TYR A 240 -1.80 0.27 27.31
C TYR A 240 -1.73 -1.22 27.64
N LYS A 241 -2.31 -2.08 26.80
CA LYS A 241 -2.22 -3.54 26.99
C LYS A 241 -0.77 -4.02 27.03
N ILE A 242 0.08 -3.54 26.13
CA ILE A 242 1.51 -3.91 26.11
C ILE A 242 2.25 -3.44 27.36
N LEU A 243 1.92 -2.26 27.86
CA LEU A 243 2.64 -1.63 28.97
C LEU A 243 2.20 -2.15 30.34
N TYR A 244 0.95 -2.60 30.49
CA TYR A 244 0.34 -2.82 31.80
C TYR A 244 -0.46 -4.13 31.93
N GLU A 245 -0.86 -4.78 30.84
CA GLU A 245 -1.42 -6.13 30.87
C GLU A 245 -0.29 -7.14 30.67
N THR A 246 0.65 -7.17 31.62
CA THR A 246 1.57 -8.30 31.79
C THR A 246 0.87 -9.35 32.64
N ASP A 247 0.50 -10.48 32.04
CA ASP A 247 0.31 -11.74 32.77
C ASP A 247 1.63 -12.18 33.43
#